data_AF-A0A2D6SX28-F1
#
_entry.id   AF-A0A2D6SX28-F1
#
_cell.length_a   1.000
_cell.length_b   1.000
_cell.length_c   1.000
_cell.angle_alpha   90.00
_cell.angle_beta   90.00
_cell.angle_gamma   90.00
#
_symmetry.space_group_name_H-M   'P 1'
#
loop_
_entity.id
_entity.type
_entity.pdbx_description
1 polymer ?
#
loop_
_entity_poly.entity_id
_entity_poly.type
_entity_poly.pdbx_seq_one_letter_code
_entity_poly.pdbx_strand_id
1 'polypeptide(L)'
;MDERTTNLQNHETSGLTVDEQDAVLEQLARGASLPLAARAIEVPLADVVAAIRRDPDLRRAMRIIQRGLSQNVAAALYRAAIEGSVSAQTFWLSHRPPPGWPRKFEKGNDESRFRHLSDEQLISLARAKGVGVRIEPGDGN
;
A
#
# COMPACT_ATOMS: atom_id res chain seq x y z
N MET A 1 -17.61 -46.01 16.33
CA MET A 1 -16.48 -45.78 15.40
C MET A 1 -17.00 -44.91 14.27
N ASP A 2 -16.70 -43.62 14.41
CA ASP A 2 -16.69 -42.50 13.46
C ASP A 2 -17.83 -42.31 12.44
N GLU A 3 -18.86 -41.64 12.93
CA GLU A 3 -19.74 -40.72 12.19
C GLU A 3 -18.94 -39.47 11.73
N ARG A 4 -18.02 -39.64 10.77
CA ARG A 4 -17.40 -38.52 10.04
C ARG A 4 -18.07 -38.28 8.69
N THR A 5 -19.39 -38.40 8.64
CA THR A 5 -20.22 -37.45 7.88
C THR A 5 -19.82 -36.05 8.39
N THR A 6 -19.53 -35.06 7.55
CA THR A 6 -20.56 -34.35 6.81
C THR A 6 -19.88 -33.27 5.94
N ASN A 7 -20.28 -33.18 4.67
CA ASN A 7 -20.22 -32.00 3.80
C ASN A 7 -18.86 -31.38 3.44
N LEU A 8 -18.20 -32.01 2.48
CA LEU A 8 -17.53 -31.31 1.36
C LEU A 8 -18.48 -31.14 0.16
N GLN A 9 -19.78 -31.01 0.43
CA GLN A 9 -20.77 -30.75 -0.61
C GLN A 9 -20.83 -29.24 -0.88
N ASN A 10 -20.36 -28.87 -2.08
CA ASN A 10 -20.94 -27.80 -2.90
C ASN A 10 -21.30 -26.51 -2.14
N HIS A 11 -20.30 -25.66 -1.87
CA HIS A 11 -20.58 -24.22 -1.91
C HIS A 11 -20.88 -23.87 -3.36
N GLU A 12 -22.12 -24.09 -3.78
CA GLU A 12 -22.69 -23.36 -4.91
C GLU A 12 -22.37 -21.90 -4.68
N THR A 13 -21.66 -21.28 -5.62
CA THR A 13 -21.25 -19.87 -5.58
C THR A 13 -22.47 -18.95 -5.72
N SER A 14 -23.44 -19.07 -4.82
CA SER A 14 -24.42 -18.03 -4.58
C SER A 14 -23.62 -16.84 -4.05
N GLY A 15 -23.52 -15.79 -4.86
CA GLY A 15 -22.82 -14.59 -4.45
C GLY A 15 -23.42 -14.02 -3.17
N LEU A 16 -22.67 -13.16 -2.46
CA LEU A 16 -23.21 -12.44 -1.31
C LEU A 16 -24.54 -11.78 -1.67
N THR A 17 -25.54 -12.00 -0.83
CA THR A 17 -26.81 -11.26 -0.83
C THR A 17 -26.54 -9.77 -0.59
N VAL A 18 -27.51 -8.92 -0.95
CA VAL A 18 -27.39 -7.46 -0.74
C VAL A 18 -27.18 -7.15 0.75
N ASP A 19 -27.89 -7.83 1.65
CA ASP A 19 -27.77 -7.62 3.09
C ASP A 19 -26.36 -7.98 3.61
N GLU A 20 -25.78 -9.08 3.11
CA GLU A 20 -24.40 -9.46 3.44
C GLU A 20 -23.38 -8.47 2.90
N GLN A 21 -23.60 -7.94 1.69
CA GLN A 21 -22.75 -6.90 1.11
C GLN A 21 -22.79 -5.61 1.94
N ASP A 22 -23.98 -5.18 2.35
CA ASP A 22 -24.17 -4.01 3.20
C ASP A 22 -23.53 -4.22 4.58
N ALA A 23 -23.67 -5.41 5.16
CA ALA A 23 -23.02 -5.76 6.42
C ALA A 23 -21.48 -5.73 6.31
N VAL A 24 -20.90 -6.22 5.20
CA VAL A 24 -19.45 -6.07 4.95
C VAL A 24 -19.07 -4.60 4.91
N LEU A 25 -19.80 -3.77 4.16
CA LEU A 25 -19.50 -2.34 4.03
C LEU A 25 -19.58 -1.62 5.38
N GLU A 26 -20.56 -1.97 6.22
CA GLU A 26 -20.70 -1.42 7.57
C GLU A 26 -19.48 -1.74 8.46
N GLN A 27 -19.01 -2.99 8.44
CA GLN A 27 -17.81 -3.39 9.19
C GLN A 27 -16.56 -2.65 8.69
N LEU A 28 -16.41 -2.52 7.38
CA LEU A 28 -15.30 -1.76 6.79
C LEU A 28 -15.36 -0.29 7.19
N ALA A 29 -16.55 0.33 7.21
CA ALA A 29 -16.73 1.73 7.62
C ALA A 29 -16.33 1.97 9.09
N ARG A 30 -16.39 0.94 9.94
CA ARG A 30 -15.88 0.96 11.32
C ARG A 30 -14.36 0.74 11.42
N GLY A 31 -13.67 0.54 10.30
CA GLY A 31 -12.22 0.32 10.25
C GLY A 31 -11.80 -1.14 10.30
N ALA A 32 -12.73 -2.10 10.18
CA ALA A 32 -12.36 -3.50 10.06
C ALA A 32 -11.56 -3.75 8.77
N SER A 33 -10.63 -4.71 8.81
CA SER A 33 -10.02 -5.25 7.60
C SER A 33 -10.99 -6.19 6.89
N LEU A 34 -10.78 -6.46 5.60
CA LEU A 34 -11.67 -7.35 4.83
C LEU A 34 -11.80 -8.76 5.44
N PRO A 35 -10.73 -9.42 5.93
CA PRO A 35 -10.85 -10.70 6.64
C PRO A 35 -11.66 -10.59 7.95
N LEU A 36 -11.52 -9.48 8.68
CA LEU A 36 -12.27 -9.28 9.92
C LEU A 36 -13.76 -9.01 9.64
N ALA A 37 -14.07 -8.23 8.59
CA ALA A 37 -15.44 -7.99 8.16
C ALA A 37 -16.14 -9.29 7.72
N ALA A 38 -15.47 -10.11 6.91
CA ALA A 38 -15.98 -11.43 6.49
C ALA A 38 -16.26 -12.34 7.70
N ARG A 39 -15.31 -12.41 8.64
CA ARG A 39 -15.48 -13.19 9.88
C ARG A 39 -16.64 -12.68 10.74
N ALA A 40 -16.83 -11.36 10.81
CA ALA A 40 -17.88 -10.75 11.64
C ALA A 40 -19.30 -11.07 11.15
N ILE A 41 -19.45 -11.40 9.88
CA ILE A 41 -20.74 -11.80 9.29
C ILE A 41 -20.80 -13.30 8.97
N GLU A 42 -19.82 -14.07 9.44
CA GLU A 42 -19.73 -15.52 9.27
C GLU A 42 -19.68 -16.01 7.80
N VAL A 43 -19.21 -15.16 6.89
CA VAL A 43 -19.05 -15.49 5.46
C VAL A 43 -17.58 -15.78 5.13
N PRO A 44 -17.28 -16.79 4.29
CA PRO A 44 -15.91 -17.03 3.82
C PRO A 44 -15.33 -15.81 3.09
N LEU A 45 -14.08 -15.46 3.40
CA LEU A 45 -13.38 -14.35 2.72
C LEU A 45 -13.35 -14.52 1.19
N ALA A 46 -13.27 -15.77 0.71
CA ALA A 46 -13.26 -16.07 -0.72
C ALA A 46 -14.54 -15.60 -1.41
N ASP A 47 -15.69 -15.74 -0.76
CA ASP A 47 -17.00 -15.34 -1.30
C ASP A 47 -17.11 -13.83 -1.35
N VAL A 48 -16.64 -13.14 -0.30
CA VAL A 48 -16.56 -11.67 -0.29
C VAL A 48 -15.68 -11.17 -1.43
N VAL A 49 -14.50 -11.78 -1.64
CA VAL A 49 -13.60 -11.44 -2.74
C VAL A 49 -14.25 -11.71 -4.11
N ALA A 50 -14.98 -12.82 -4.24
CA ALA A 50 -15.72 -13.14 -5.45
C ALA A 50 -16.83 -12.11 -5.73
N ALA A 51 -17.58 -11.70 -4.71
CA ALA A 51 -18.60 -10.65 -4.81
C ALA A 51 -17.99 -9.32 -5.26
N ILE A 52 -16.88 -8.89 -4.66
CA ILE A 52 -16.18 -7.65 -5.05
C ILE A 52 -15.71 -7.68 -6.52
N ARG A 53 -15.33 -8.86 -7.03
CA ARG A 53 -14.92 -9.04 -8.43
C ARG A 53 -16.11 -8.98 -9.39
N ARG A 54 -17.25 -9.53 -9.00
CA ARG A 54 -18.47 -9.59 -9.83
C ARG A 54 -19.28 -8.30 -9.77
N ASP A 55 -19.32 -7.64 -8.63
CA ASP A 55 -20.13 -6.45 -8.38
C ASP A 55 -19.28 -5.16 -8.41
N PRO A 56 -19.41 -4.33 -9.45
CA PRO A 56 -18.68 -3.08 -9.56
C PRO A 56 -19.16 -2.00 -8.57
N ASP A 57 -20.42 -2.05 -8.13
CA ASP A 57 -21.00 -1.07 -7.21
C ASP A 57 -20.52 -1.33 -5.78
N LEU A 58 -20.48 -2.60 -5.35
CA LEU A 58 -19.83 -2.99 -4.09
C LEU A 58 -18.37 -2.52 -4.05
N ARG A 59 -17.61 -2.77 -5.13
CA ARG A 59 -16.22 -2.32 -5.24
C ARG A 59 -16.11 -0.79 -5.19
N ARG A 60 -17.07 -0.07 -5.77
CA ARG A 60 -17.10 1.40 -5.72
C ARG A 60 -17.37 1.89 -4.29
N ALA A 61 -18.34 1.31 -3.60
CA ALA A 61 -18.68 1.64 -2.22
C ALA A 61 -17.47 1.42 -1.28
N MET A 62 -16.79 0.27 -1.38
CA MET A 62 -15.57 0.00 -0.62
C MET A 62 -14.48 1.06 -0.84
N ARG A 63 -14.25 1.48 -2.10
CA ARG A 63 -13.27 2.53 -2.40
C ARG A 63 -13.65 3.89 -1.82
N ILE A 64 -14.94 4.19 -1.70
CA ILE A 64 -15.41 5.42 -1.05
C ILE A 64 -15.11 5.35 0.45
N ILE A 65 -15.45 4.23 1.10
CA ILE A 65 -15.17 3.99 2.53
C ILE A 65 -13.67 4.11 2.83
N GLN A 66 -12.83 3.40 2.08
CA GLN A 66 -11.38 3.44 2.27
C GLN A 66 -10.80 4.83 2.10
N ARG A 67 -11.29 5.60 1.12
CA ARG A 67 -10.89 7.01 0.96
C ARG A 67 -11.29 7.83 2.18
N GLY A 68 -12.53 7.70 2.67
CA GLY A 68 -12.98 8.38 3.89
C GLY A 68 -12.10 8.06 5.10
N LEU A 69 -11.82 6.78 5.35
CA LEU A 69 -10.96 6.35 6.45
C LEU A 69 -9.53 6.90 6.31
N SER A 70 -8.97 6.92 5.10
CA SER A 70 -7.64 7.50 4.87
C SER A 70 -7.59 9.01 5.19
N GLN A 71 -8.67 9.74 4.91
CA GLN A 71 -8.76 11.16 5.27
C GLN A 71 -8.90 11.35 6.78
N ASN A 72 -9.62 10.46 7.48
CA ASN A 72 -9.70 10.50 8.94
C ASN A 72 -8.31 10.28 9.58
N VAL A 73 -7.54 9.33 9.08
CA VAL A 73 -6.15 9.11 9.52
C VAL A 73 -5.29 10.35 9.22
N ALA A 74 -5.42 10.95 8.05
CA ALA A 74 -4.69 12.17 7.71
C ALA A 74 -5.05 13.34 8.64
N ALA A 75 -6.32 13.50 8.99
CA ALA A 75 -6.79 14.53 9.92
C ALA A 75 -6.27 14.29 11.35
N ALA A 76 -6.30 13.04 11.82
CA ALA A 76 -5.76 12.67 13.12
C ALA A 76 -4.24 12.90 13.20
N LEU A 77 -3.51 12.52 12.15
CA LEU A 77 -2.07 12.74 12.02
C LEU A 77 -1.73 14.23 12.04
N TYR A 78 -2.48 15.06 11.31
CA TYR A 78 -2.29 16.50 11.32
C TYR A 78 -2.54 17.10 12.72
N ARG A 79 -3.61 16.67 13.39
CA ARG A 79 -3.90 17.10 14.76
C ARG A 79 -2.77 16.74 15.71
N ALA A 80 -2.29 15.50 15.69
CA ALA A 80 -1.16 15.06 16.50
C ALA A 80 0.11 15.88 16.21
N ALA A 81 0.33 16.28 14.96
CA ALA A 81 1.44 17.15 14.59
C ALA A 81 1.29 18.56 15.21
N ILE A 82 0.08 19.15 15.18
CA ILE A 82 -0.20 20.44 15.83
C ILE A 82 -0.02 20.34 17.35
N GLU A 83 -0.44 19.23 17.96
CA GLU A 83 -0.36 18.99 19.41
C GLU A 83 1.08 18.71 19.90
N GLY A 84 2.07 18.70 19.01
CA GLY A 84 3.48 18.64 19.38
C GLY A 84 4.13 17.27 19.25
N SER A 85 3.45 16.27 18.66
CA SER A 85 4.08 14.98 18.40
C SER A 85 5.17 15.10 17.33
N VAL A 86 6.44 14.97 17.75
CA VAL A 86 7.61 15.12 16.87
C VAL A 86 7.58 14.12 15.71
N SER A 87 7.15 12.88 15.96
CA SER A 87 7.02 11.85 14.91
C SER A 87 5.94 12.21 13.90
N ALA A 88 4.79 12.72 14.36
CA ALA A 88 3.71 13.18 13.48
C ALA A 88 4.12 14.41 12.65
N GLN A 89 4.78 15.40 13.27
CA GLN A 89 5.32 16.58 12.59
C GLN A 89 6.33 16.19 11.51
N THR A 90 7.28 15.32 11.86
CA THR A 90 8.32 14.84 10.92
C THR A 90 7.69 14.13 9.73
N PHE A 91 6.74 13.22 10.00
CA PHE A 91 6.05 12.49 8.94
C PHE A 91 5.22 13.44 8.06
N TRP A 92 4.45 14.35 8.67
CA TRP A 92 3.60 15.31 7.95
C TRP A 92 4.42 16.22 7.03
N LEU A 93 5.47 16.85 7.54
CA LEU A 93 6.32 17.76 6.76
C LEU A 93 7.10 17.03 5.65
N SER A 94 7.45 15.77 5.86
CA SER A 94 8.14 14.97 4.83
C SER A 94 7.23 14.64 3.63
N HIS A 95 5.94 14.42 3.87
CA HIS A 95 4.96 14.07 2.82
C HIS A 95 4.18 15.28 2.28
N ARG A 96 4.13 16.38 3.05
CA ARG A 96 3.43 17.62 2.70
C ARG A 96 4.32 18.83 3.04
N PRO A 97 5.43 19.02 2.32
CA PRO A 97 6.33 20.14 2.58
C PRO A 97 5.60 21.47 2.30
N PRO A 98 5.79 22.50 3.15
CA PRO A 98 5.30 23.84 2.88
C PRO A 98 5.77 24.41 1.53
N PRO A 99 5.07 25.40 0.97
CA PRO A 99 5.52 26.10 -0.24
C PRO A 99 6.95 26.66 -0.07
N GLY A 100 7.79 26.46 -1.08
CA GLY A 100 9.18 26.92 -1.07
C GLY A 100 10.16 26.02 -0.32
N TRP A 101 9.69 24.99 0.39
CA TRP A 101 10.62 23.98 0.93
C TRP A 101 11.19 23.15 -0.22
N PRO A 102 12.50 22.80 -0.16
CA PRO A 102 13.05 21.85 -1.10
C PRO A 102 12.25 20.56 -0.94
N ARG A 103 11.51 20.16 -1.97
CA ARG A 103 10.91 18.82 -2.03
C ARG A 103 12.08 17.88 -1.89
N LYS A 104 12.24 17.24 -0.71
CA LYS A 104 13.26 16.23 -0.52
C LYS A 104 13.11 15.29 -1.69
N PHE A 105 14.18 15.27 -2.49
CA PHE A 105 14.32 14.51 -3.71
C PHE A 105 13.53 13.21 -3.57
N GLU A 106 12.58 12.98 -4.49
CA GLU A 106 12.43 11.61 -4.96
C GLU A 106 13.87 11.10 -5.06
N LYS A 107 14.21 10.00 -4.40
CA LYS A 107 15.37 9.24 -4.85
C LYS A 107 15.03 8.81 -6.28
N GLY A 108 15.06 9.74 -7.23
CA GLY A 108 15.37 9.49 -8.60
C GLY A 108 16.67 8.75 -8.50
N ASN A 109 16.58 7.44 -8.56
CA ASN A 109 17.05 6.65 -9.67
C ASN A 109 18.30 7.17 -10.40
N ASP A 110 19.16 7.94 -9.74
CA ASP A 110 20.43 8.39 -10.27
C ASP A 110 21.31 7.18 -10.54
N GLU A 111 21.15 6.09 -9.77
CA GLU A 111 21.73 4.79 -10.12
C GLU A 111 21.28 4.29 -11.50
N SER A 112 19.98 4.33 -11.84
CA SER A 112 19.55 3.84 -13.18
C SER A 112 20.00 4.73 -14.33
N ARG A 113 20.30 6.00 -14.07
CA ARG A 113 20.92 6.86 -15.08
C ARG A 113 22.33 6.39 -15.45
N PHE A 114 22.97 5.59 -14.61
CA PHE A 114 24.32 5.08 -14.84
C PHE A 114 24.37 3.58 -15.13
N ARG A 115 23.28 2.83 -14.91
CA ARG A 115 23.20 1.36 -15.14
C ARG A 115 23.44 0.91 -16.59
N HIS A 116 23.30 1.81 -17.56
CA HIS A 116 23.55 1.52 -18.97
C HIS A 116 24.95 1.96 -19.44
N LEU A 117 25.72 2.60 -18.56
CA LEU A 117 27.07 3.02 -18.87
C LEU A 117 28.04 1.90 -18.48
N SER A 118 28.96 1.59 -19.38
CA SER A 118 30.12 0.76 -19.05
C SER A 118 31.03 1.45 -18.04
N ASP A 119 31.88 0.67 -17.37
CA ASP A 119 32.84 1.18 -16.39
C ASP A 119 33.72 2.30 -16.98
N GLU A 120 34.16 2.16 -18.22
CA GLU A 120 34.94 3.20 -18.94
C GLU A 120 34.16 4.51 -19.10
N GLN A 121 32.87 4.43 -19.43
CA GLN A 121 31.99 5.59 -19.58
C GLN A 121 31.72 6.27 -18.24
N LEU A 122 31.61 5.50 -17.16
CA LEU A 122 31.49 6.03 -15.80
C LEU A 122 32.73 6.78 -15.37
N ILE A 123 33.91 6.21 -15.64
CA ILE A 123 35.20 6.84 -15.34
C ILE A 123 35.37 8.14 -16.12
N SER A 124 35.03 8.13 -17.42
CA SER A 124 35.09 9.33 -18.26
C SER A 124 34.15 10.42 -17.75
N LEU A 125 32.93 10.08 -17.36
CA LEU A 125 31.96 11.02 -16.82
C LEU A 125 32.41 11.61 -15.47
N ALA A 126 32.99 10.79 -14.60
CA ALA A 126 33.50 11.22 -13.32
C ALA A 126 34.68 12.20 -13.47
N ARG A 127 35.62 11.91 -14.40
CA ARG A 127 36.73 12.80 -14.74
C ARG A 127 36.24 14.14 -15.31
N ALA A 128 35.25 14.11 -16.21
CA ALA A 128 34.65 15.33 -16.78
C ALA A 128 33.98 16.22 -15.72
N LYS A 129 33.53 15.64 -14.59
CA LYS A 129 32.97 16.36 -13.45
C LYS A 129 33.98 16.74 -12.37
N GLY A 130 35.28 16.50 -12.60
CA GLY A 130 36.34 16.78 -11.62
C GLY A 130 36.37 15.83 -10.43
N VAL A 131 35.73 14.66 -10.53
CA VAL A 131 35.76 13.63 -9.49
C VAL A 131 37.00 12.76 -9.71
N GLY A 132 37.90 12.77 -8.74
CA GLY A 132 39.11 11.93 -8.74
C GLY A 132 38.74 10.46 -8.47
N VAL A 133 38.61 9.66 -9.53
CA VAL A 133 38.35 8.22 -9.41
C VAL A 133 39.69 7.47 -9.36
N ARG A 134 40.00 6.85 -8.23
CA ARG A 134 41.11 5.91 -8.07
C ARG A 134 40.60 4.50 -8.40
N ILE A 135 41.05 3.95 -9.51
CA ILE A 135 40.73 2.58 -9.92
C ILE A 135 41.87 1.71 -9.41
N GLU A 136 41.59 0.84 -8.45
CA GLU A 136 42.54 -0.22 -8.12
C GLU A 136 42.37 -1.35 -9.15
N PRO A 137 43.47 -1.89 -9.72
CA PRO A 137 43.37 -3.03 -10.60
C PRO A 137 42.79 -4.20 -9.81
N GLY A 138 41.60 -4.66 -10.19
CA GLY A 138 41.02 -5.87 -9.64
C GLY A 138 41.94 -7.05 -9.91
N ASP A 139 42.26 -7.80 -8.86
CA ASP A 139 43.05 -9.02 -8.94
C ASP A 139 42.44 -9.98 -9.97
N GLY A 140 43.09 -10.05 -11.13
CA GLY A 140 42.82 -11.07 -12.12
C GLY A 140 43.39 -12.39 -11.64
N ASN A 141 42.54 -13.25 -11.07
CA ASN A 141 42.56 -14.70 -11.29
C ASN A 141 41.20 -15.32 -10.99
#